data_AF-A0A7S2MH69-F1
#
_entry.id   AF-A0A7S2MH69-F1
#
_cell.length_a   1.000
_cell.length_b   1.000
_cell.length_c   1.000
_cell.angle_alpha   90.00
_cell.angle_beta   90.00
_cell.angle_gamma   90.00
#
_symmetry.space_group_name_H-M   'P 1'
#
loop_
_entity.id
_entity.type
_entity.pdbx_description
1 polymer ?
#
loop_
_entity_poly.entity_id
_entity_poly.type
_entity_poly.pdbx_seq_one_letter_code
_entity_poly.pdbx_strand_id
1 'polypeptide(L)'
;AVIVTVPLGVLKASSIAFNPPLPPRKQSAIDRLGFGTLNKVLLLFPYSFWEAVEGRRDFWGVCSPSAHRRGEAFQFWNMERCTGMPMLLALHSGRMAHREGSATR
;
A
#
# COMPACT_ATOMS: atom_id res chain seq x y z
N ALA A 1 -0.27 -15.52 30.05
CA ALA A 1 0.68 -14.65 29.33
C ALA A 1 -0.07 -13.82 28.28
N VAL A 2 0.50 -12.70 27.81
CA VAL A 2 -0.10 -11.84 26.76
C VAL A 2 0.91 -11.61 25.65
N ILE A 3 0.47 -11.65 24.40
CA ILE A 3 1.27 -11.33 23.21
C ILE A 3 0.62 -10.12 22.52
N VAL A 4 1.39 -9.07 22.25
CA VAL A 4 0.91 -7.85 21.59
C VAL A 4 1.40 -7.83 20.15
N THR A 5 0.48 -7.91 19.19
CA THR A 5 0.74 -7.97 17.74
C THR A 5 0.14 -6.80 16.97
N VAL A 6 -0.16 -5.70 17.66
CA VAL A 6 -0.72 -4.50 17.01
C VAL A 6 0.29 -3.86 16.05
N PRO A 7 -0.17 -3.13 15.02
CA PRO A 7 0.72 -2.42 14.11
C PRO A 7 1.64 -1.43 14.85
N LEU A 8 2.85 -1.21 14.31
CA LEU A 8 3.79 -0.24 14.86
C LEU A 8 3.18 1.18 14.97
N GLY A 9 2.33 1.57 14.00
CA GLY A 9 1.61 2.85 14.04
C GLY A 9 0.72 3.02 15.28
N VAL A 10 0.12 1.94 15.79
CA VAL A 10 -0.71 1.95 17.02
C VAL A 10 0.17 2.15 18.26
N LEU A 11 1.33 1.48 18.31
CA LEU A 11 2.30 1.66 19.40
C LEU A 11 2.84 3.10 19.42
N LYS A 12 3.18 3.65 18.25
CA LYS A 12 3.63 5.05 18.11
C LYS A 12 2.56 6.05 18.50
N ALA A 13 1.29 5.78 18.18
CA ALA A 13 0.16 6.62 18.59
C ALA A 13 -0.13 6.55 20.10
N SER A 14 0.58 5.69 20.86
CA SER A 14 0.41 5.51 22.30
C SER A 14 -1.06 5.24 22.69
N SER A 15 -1.81 4.57 21.80
CA SER A 15 -3.22 4.24 22.00
C SER A 15 -3.45 3.10 23.00
N ILE A 16 -2.37 2.46 23.45
CA ILE A 16 -2.38 1.36 24.43
C ILE A 16 -1.48 1.76 25.60
N ALA A 17 -2.06 1.79 26.80
CA ALA A 17 -1.30 2.01 28.02
C ALA A 17 -0.68 0.70 28.53
N PHE A 18 0.63 0.71 28.77
CA PHE A 18 1.34 -0.37 29.45
C PHE A 18 1.58 0.01 30.90
N ASN A 19 1.21 -0.86 31.83
CA ASN A 19 1.50 -0.69 33.26
C ASN A 19 2.17 -1.97 33.80
N PRO A 20 3.48 -1.94 34.14
CA PRO A 20 4.38 -0.79 34.04
C PRO A 20 4.67 -0.40 32.57
N PRO A 21 5.15 0.84 32.31
CA PRO A 21 5.53 1.27 30.98
C PRO A 21 6.59 0.36 30.34
N LEU A 22 6.62 0.33 29.00
CA LEU A 22 7.66 -0.41 28.29
C LEU A 22 9.05 0.15 28.65
N PRO A 23 10.11 -0.68 28.78
CA PRO A 23 11.46 -0.18 29.06
C PRO A 23 11.95 0.84 28.02
N PRO A 24 12.80 1.81 28.38
CA PRO A 24 13.25 2.88 27.48
C PRO A 24 13.84 2.38 26.16
N ARG A 25 14.55 1.24 26.20
CA ARG A 25 15.10 0.59 24.99
C ARG A 25 14.01 0.22 23.97
N LYS A 26 12.83 -0.23 24.42
CA LYS A 26 11.70 -0.58 23.56
C LYS A 26 11.02 0.67 23.01
N GLN A 27 10.80 1.68 23.84
CA GLN A 27 10.24 2.96 23.40
C GLN A 27 11.11 3.60 22.31
N SER A 28 12.42 3.71 22.54
CA SER A 28 13.37 4.23 21.55
C SER A 28 13.40 3.43 20.25
N ALA A 29 13.21 2.10 20.30
CA ALA A 29 13.11 1.27 19.09
C ALA A 29 11.81 1.55 18.32
N ILE A 30 10.69 1.68 19.03
CA ILE A 30 9.39 2.06 18.46
C ILE A 30 9.49 3.43 17.78
N ASP A 31 10.14 4.41 18.40
CA ASP A 31 10.26 5.77 17.86
C ASP A 31 11.11 5.84 16.59
N ARG A 32 12.24 5.13 16.55
CA ARG A 32 13.19 5.18 15.43
C ARG A 32 12.71 4.46 14.17
N LEU A 33 11.90 3.41 14.31
CA LEU A 33 11.41 2.67 13.15
C LEU A 33 10.36 3.48 12.38
N GLY A 34 10.47 3.55 11.06
CA GLY A 34 9.44 4.14 10.20
C GLY A 34 8.23 3.20 10.05
N PHE A 35 7.03 3.77 9.86
CA PHE A 35 5.84 3.04 9.48
C PHE A 35 5.24 3.69 8.22
N GLY A 36 5.52 3.09 7.07
CA GLY A 36 5.15 3.65 5.76
C GLY A 36 3.69 3.42 5.38
N THR A 37 3.28 4.02 4.26
CA THR A 37 1.93 3.86 3.69
C THR A 37 2.03 3.46 2.23
N LEU A 38 1.18 2.52 1.83
CA LEU A 38 0.97 2.07 0.46
C LEU A 38 -0.53 1.91 0.28
N ASN A 39 -1.09 2.55 -0.75
CA ASN A 39 -2.50 2.42 -1.09
C ASN A 39 -2.69 1.59 -2.36
N LYS A 40 -3.83 0.89 -2.40
CA LYS A 40 -4.21 -0.06 -3.44
C LYS A 40 -5.53 0.39 -4.05
N VAL A 41 -5.57 0.48 -5.38
CA VAL A 41 -6.80 0.77 -6.13
C VAL A 41 -7.12 -0.44 -7.00
N LEU A 42 -8.25 -1.09 -6.74
CA LEU A 42 -8.74 -2.20 -7.55
C LEU A 42 -9.72 -1.67 -8.59
N LEU A 43 -9.49 -2.03 -9.85
CA LEU A 43 -10.25 -1.59 -11.01
C LEU A 43 -10.83 -2.84 -11.67
N LEU A 44 -12.15 -2.98 -11.68
CA LEU A 44 -12.87 -4.02 -12.42
C LEU A 44 -13.28 -3.48 -13.78
N PHE A 45 -13.00 -4.22 -14.84
CA PHE A 45 -13.35 -3.86 -16.20
C PHE A 45 -14.37 -4.85 -16.80
N PRO A 46 -15.00 -4.53 -17.93
CA PRO A 46 -15.85 -5.49 -18.63
C PRO A 46 -15.07 -6.66 -19.27
N TYR A 47 -13.81 -6.43 -19.66
CA TYR A 47 -12.90 -7.43 -20.25
C TYR A 47 -11.43 -7.00 -20.12
N SER A 48 -10.50 -7.94 -20.31
CA SER A 48 -9.05 -7.75 -20.13
C SER A 48 -8.39 -7.06 -21.33
N PHE A 49 -8.71 -5.79 -21.57
CA PHE A 49 -8.22 -5.02 -22.72
C PHE A 49 -6.68 -4.89 -22.79
N TRP A 50 -5.99 -5.02 -21.66
CA TRP A 50 -4.52 -4.97 -21.58
C TRP A 50 -3.85 -6.18 -22.24
N GLU A 51 -4.51 -7.33 -22.40
CA GLU A 51 -3.89 -8.50 -23.02
C GLU A 51 -3.52 -8.25 -24.49
N ALA A 52 -4.26 -7.40 -25.19
CA ALA A 52 -3.97 -7.06 -26.59
C ALA A 52 -2.71 -6.17 -26.74
N VAL A 53 -2.34 -5.43 -25.69
CA VAL A 53 -1.23 -4.45 -25.72
C VAL A 53 0.01 -5.02 -25.04
N GLU A 54 -0.17 -5.65 -23.88
CA GLU A 54 0.91 -6.12 -23.02
C GLU A 54 1.09 -7.65 -23.04
N GLY A 55 0.17 -8.39 -23.67
CA GLY A 55 0.09 -9.83 -23.50
C GLY A 55 -0.33 -10.22 -22.07
N ARG A 56 -0.21 -11.50 -21.75
CA ARG A 56 -0.67 -12.05 -20.47
C ARG A 56 0.38 -11.94 -19.35
N ARG A 57 0.81 -10.71 -19.04
CA ARG A 57 1.74 -10.42 -17.94
C ARG A 57 1.02 -10.36 -16.59
N ASP A 58 1.73 -10.73 -15.52
CA ASP A 58 1.23 -10.60 -14.14
C ASP A 58 1.28 -9.17 -13.62
N PHE A 59 2.25 -8.38 -14.06
CA PHE A 59 2.35 -6.97 -13.70
C PHE A 59 3.16 -6.19 -14.74
N TRP A 60 3.02 -4.86 -14.70
CA TRP A 60 3.86 -3.93 -15.43
C TRP A 60 4.08 -2.65 -14.63
N GLY A 61 5.20 -1.98 -14.91
CA GLY A 61 5.57 -0.71 -14.28
C GLY A 61 5.21 0.49 -15.15
N VAL A 62 4.93 1.62 -14.52
CA VAL A 62 4.72 2.92 -15.18
C VAL A 62 5.74 3.92 -14.65
N CYS A 63 6.62 4.37 -15.53
CA CYS A 63 7.63 5.38 -15.21
C CYS A 63 7.04 6.78 -15.38
N SER A 64 6.72 7.45 -14.28
CA SER A 64 6.32 8.87 -14.31
C SER A 64 7.50 9.75 -14.77
N PRO A 65 7.30 10.68 -15.72
CA PRO A 65 8.33 11.66 -16.07
C PRO A 65 8.56 12.70 -14.96
N SER A 66 7.64 12.80 -14.00
CA SER A 66 7.78 13.66 -12.83
C SER A 66 8.21 12.86 -11.60
N ALA A 67 9.37 13.23 -11.04
CA ALA A 67 9.85 12.70 -9.76
C ALA A 67 8.86 12.90 -8.61
N HIS A 68 7.98 13.91 -8.71
CA HIS A 68 6.96 14.20 -7.70
C HIS A 68 5.80 13.19 -7.72
N ARG A 69 5.50 12.61 -8.90
CA ARG A 69 4.40 11.66 -9.13
C ARG A 69 4.87 10.22 -9.29
N ARG A 70 6.16 9.93 -9.07
CA ARG A 70 6.76 8.59 -9.28
C ARG A 70 6.13 7.44 -8.47
N GLY A 71 5.39 7.76 -7.41
CA GLY A 71 4.67 6.77 -6.61
C GLY A 71 3.22 6.58 -7.03
N GLU A 72 2.72 7.31 -8.03
CA GLU A 72 1.33 7.24 -8.49
C GLU A 72 1.16 6.15 -9.53
N ALA A 73 0.28 5.18 -9.26
CA ALA A 73 0.00 4.06 -10.15
C ALA A 73 1.27 3.46 -10.80
N PHE A 74 2.37 3.41 -10.03
CA PHE A 74 3.71 3.13 -10.55
C PHE A 74 3.85 1.66 -10.96
N GLN A 75 2.93 0.81 -10.50
CA GLN A 75 2.84 -0.59 -10.85
C GLN A 75 1.36 -1.01 -10.91
N PHE A 76 1.03 -1.75 -11.96
CA PHE A 76 -0.25 -2.42 -12.14
C PHE A 76 -0.05 -3.93 -12.07
N TRP A 77 -0.99 -4.62 -11.41
CA TRP A 77 -1.03 -6.07 -11.30
C TRP A 77 -2.29 -6.59 -11.97
N ASN A 78 -2.12 -7.58 -12.85
CA ASN A 78 -3.23 -8.34 -13.41
C ASN A 78 -3.71 -9.35 -12.36
N MET A 79 -4.91 -9.12 -11.83
CA MET A 79 -5.49 -9.94 -10.77
C MET A 79 -6.34 -11.10 -11.30
N GLU A 80 -6.49 -11.23 -12.62
CA GLU A 80 -7.41 -12.19 -13.23
C GLU A 80 -7.09 -13.65 -12.89
N ARG A 81 -5.82 -14.02 -12.74
CA ARG A 81 -5.46 -15.38 -12.27
C ARG A 81 -5.93 -15.66 -10.85
N CYS A 82 -5.96 -14.63 -9.99
CA CYS A 82 -6.36 -14.77 -8.59
C CYS A 82 -7.87 -14.64 -8.40
N THR A 83 -8.56 -13.87 -9.24
CA THR A 83 -9.97 -13.52 -9.06
C THR A 83 -10.91 -14.14 -10.09
N GLY A 84 -10.39 -14.63 -11.23
CA GLY A 84 -11.17 -15.05 -12.38
C GLY A 84 -11.88 -13.90 -13.10
N MET A 85 -11.60 -12.65 -12.74
CA MET A 85 -12.26 -11.45 -13.27
C MET A 85 -11.23 -10.50 -13.90
N PRO A 86 -11.60 -9.75 -14.95
CA PRO A 86 -10.76 -8.72 -15.58
C PRO A 86 -10.52 -7.55 -14.61
N MET A 87 -9.56 -7.73 -13.69
CA MET A 87 -9.25 -6.78 -12.63
C MET A 87 -7.79 -6.35 -12.65
N LEU A 88 -7.56 -5.04 -12.49
CA LEU A 88 -6.23 -4.49 -12.27
C LEU A 88 -6.11 -3.89 -10.87
N LEU A 89 -4.99 -4.18 -10.21
CA LEU A 89 -4.58 -3.50 -8.99
C LEU A 89 -3.51 -2.47 -9.30
N ALA A 90 -3.79 -1.19 -9.06
CA ALA A 90 -2.82 -0.09 -9.14
C ALA A 90 -2.28 0.27 -7.75
N LEU A 91 -0.97 0.47 -7.65
CA LEU A 91 -0.29 0.82 -6.40
C LEU A 91 0.07 2.31 -6.31
N HIS A 92 -0.21 2.91 -5.15
CA HIS A 92 0.18 4.27 -4.79
C HIS A 92 1.14 4.26 -3.60
N SER A 93 2.36 4.76 -3.78
CA SER A 93 3.45 4.74 -2.79
C SER A 93 4.04 6.13 -2.51
N GLY A 94 4.84 6.22 -1.44
CA GLY A 94 5.51 7.46 -1.04
C GLY A 94 4.49 8.58 -0.80
N ARG A 95 4.79 9.79 -1.28
CA ARG A 95 3.87 10.94 -1.13
C ARG A 95 2.52 10.73 -1.81
N MET A 96 2.48 9.91 -2.86
CA MET A 96 1.24 9.64 -3.59
C MET A 96 0.33 8.68 -2.83
N ALA A 97 0.84 7.93 -1.86
CA ALA A 97 0.02 7.13 -0.97
C ALA A 97 -0.86 7.98 -0.05
N HIS A 98 -0.47 9.23 0.24
CA HIS A 98 -1.21 10.10 1.16
C HIS A 98 -2.17 11.06 0.44
N ARG A 99 -2.19 11.07 -0.89
CA ARG A 99 -3.22 11.81 -1.62
C ARG A 99 -4.52 11.04 -1.46
N GLU A 100 -5.51 11.70 -0.89
CA GLU A 100 -6.89 11.23 -0.94
C GLU A 100 -7.23 10.97 -2.40
N GLY A 101 -7.70 9.75 -2.70
CA GLY A 101 -8.22 9.45 -4.02
C GLY A 101 -9.31 10.45 -4.30
N SER A 102 -9.09 11.38 -5.21
CA SER A 102 -10.16 12.14 -5.83
C SER A 102 -11.06 11.10 -6.46
N ALA A 103 -12.12 10.74 -5.73
CA ALA A 103 -13.11 9.77 -6.15
C ALA A 103 -13.46 10.10 -7.59
N THR A 104 -13.19 9.15 -8.48
CA THR A 104 -13.70 9.16 -9.84
C THR A 104 -15.22 9.22 -9.68
N ARG A 105 -15.79 10.42 -9.89
CA ARG A 105 -17.23 10.61 -10.07
C ARG A 105 -17.64 10.01 -11.40
#